data_AF-R6XM85-F1
#
_entry.id   AF-R6XM85-F1
#
_cell.length_a   1.000
_cell.length_b   1.000
_cell.length_c   1.000
_cell.angle_alpha   90.00
_cell.angle_beta   90.00
_cell.angle_gamma   90.00
#
_symmetry.space_group_name_H-M   'P 1'
#
loop_
_entity.id
_entity.type
_entity.pdbx_description
1 polymer ?
#
loop_
_entity_poly.entity_id
_entity_poly.type
_entity_poly.pdbx_seq_one_letter_code
_entity_poly.pdbx_strand_id
1 'polypeptide(L)'
;MHAKHKRCAYGKNSRKKEQQQLEHLLDSKEGELLQAQLLNFTSSLRRSGMEIDAAPQSWFEAFDLLIDFLSGKPKTEKIIVFIDEMPWLDTPKSGFVTAFEHFWNGWAAGQDNLLLVACGSATTWIVDRLLSNKGGLYNRVTQEMHLAPFTLKECEEYYREHGVVMDRYDQVQCYMAIGGIPYYMSFIDPGYSLAQNIDRLLFTRNGLLTLEFGRLFGSLFSSPEPYKQVIRLLADYREGLKREDIAKLLNMSSGGTLSKLLEALVVSDFVTRYQYFGKSKREVYYKLTDFYSLFYIRFVEKGRRMNVDYWQNNQLTPSVTAWRGLAFEDVCMVHVQQIRQALGILGVQSEASPWHYVSVDKKMGAQIDLLINRSDRIVDICEMKFCVNTYRMDKKADESIRNKIQVVMDTVRGRKAIHPVIVTTYGLAKNEYSSRIQRVITTG
;
A
#
# COMPACT_ATOMS: atom_id res chain seq x y z
N MET A 1 31.52 -12.81 -13.30
CA MET A 1 30.07 -12.99 -13.04
C MET A 1 29.70 -13.62 -11.68
N HIS A 2 30.64 -14.17 -10.88
CA HIS A 2 30.32 -14.87 -9.61
C HIS A 2 30.33 -14.00 -8.31
N ALA A 3 30.63 -12.70 -8.40
CA ALA A 3 30.82 -11.84 -7.22
C ALA A 3 29.60 -10.96 -6.85
N LYS A 4 28.69 -10.66 -7.80
CA LYS A 4 27.52 -9.80 -7.54
C LYS A 4 26.35 -10.53 -6.85
N HIS A 5 26.19 -11.84 -7.06
CA HIS A 5 25.13 -12.63 -6.39
C HIS A 5 25.44 -12.96 -4.92
N LYS A 6 26.70 -12.96 -4.48
CA LYS A 6 27.05 -13.23 -3.07
C LYS A 6 26.74 -12.07 -2.12
N ARG A 7 26.81 -10.81 -2.56
CA ARG A 7 26.56 -9.65 -1.69
C ARG A 7 25.10 -9.45 -1.30
N CYS A 8 24.13 -9.81 -2.16
CA CYS A 8 22.70 -9.72 -1.83
C CYS A 8 22.23 -10.88 -0.93
N ALA A 9 22.79 -12.09 -1.12
CA ALA A 9 22.46 -13.26 -0.32
C ALA A 9 23.07 -13.22 1.10
N TYR A 10 24.28 -12.67 1.27
CA TYR A 10 24.89 -12.50 2.61
C TYR A 10 24.12 -11.50 3.48
N GLY A 11 23.63 -10.38 2.91
CA GLY A 11 22.82 -9.41 3.64
C GLY A 11 21.45 -9.96 4.09
N LYS A 12 20.81 -10.81 3.27
CA LYS A 12 19.51 -11.43 3.60
C LYS A 12 19.61 -12.56 4.63
N ASN A 13 20.69 -13.37 4.61
CA ASN A 13 20.90 -14.41 5.62
C ASN A 13 21.38 -13.85 6.98
N SER A 14 22.11 -12.73 6.98
CA SER A 14 22.45 -11.99 8.22
C SER A 14 21.19 -11.41 8.86
N ARG A 15 20.35 -10.70 8.08
CA ARG A 15 19.09 -10.11 8.56
C ARG A 15 18.06 -11.15 9.01
N LYS A 16 17.96 -12.30 8.34
CA LYS A 16 17.08 -13.40 8.79
C LYS A 16 17.56 -14.07 10.07
N LYS A 17 18.89 -14.21 10.27
CA LYS A 17 19.45 -14.71 11.53
C LYS A 17 19.30 -13.71 12.67
N GLU A 18 19.48 -12.42 12.39
CA GLU A 18 19.19 -11.34 13.34
C GLU A 18 17.69 -11.32 13.68
N GLN A 19 16.78 -11.39 12.70
CA GLN A 19 15.34 -11.48 12.93
C GLN A 19 14.92 -12.74 13.72
N GLN A 20 15.50 -13.91 13.45
CA GLN A 20 15.19 -15.13 14.22
C GLN A 20 15.77 -15.11 15.64
N GLN A 21 16.94 -14.48 15.86
CA GLN A 21 17.43 -14.23 17.22
C GLN A 21 16.57 -13.19 17.96
N LEU A 22 16.00 -12.22 17.23
CA LEU A 22 15.08 -11.20 17.75
C LEU A 22 13.69 -11.74 18.06
N GLU A 23 13.16 -12.67 17.28
CA GLU A 23 11.89 -13.35 17.58
C GLU A 23 11.96 -14.16 18.88
N HIS A 24 13.14 -14.71 19.19
CA HIS A 24 13.39 -15.43 20.45
C HIS A 24 13.58 -14.48 21.66
N LEU A 25 13.83 -13.19 21.43
CA LEU A 25 13.94 -12.13 22.44
C LEU A 25 12.59 -11.48 22.78
N LEU A 26 11.54 -11.72 21.99
CA LEU A 26 10.18 -11.21 22.27
C LEU A 26 9.53 -11.85 23.50
N ASP A 27 10.11 -12.93 24.02
CA ASP A 27 9.70 -13.63 25.26
C ASP A 27 10.53 -13.22 26.49
N SER A 28 11.41 -12.20 26.34
CA SER A 28 12.30 -11.72 27.40
C SER A 28 11.63 -10.69 28.32
N LYS A 29 12.08 -10.61 29.57
CA LYS A 29 11.62 -9.58 30.53
C LYS A 29 11.98 -8.20 29.98
N GLU A 30 11.11 -7.20 30.13
CA GLU A 30 11.26 -5.83 29.58
C GLU A 30 12.68 -5.23 29.71
N GLY A 31 13.37 -5.50 30.83
CA GLY A 31 14.74 -5.03 31.06
C GLY A 31 15.83 -5.69 30.19
N GLU A 32 15.66 -6.94 29.77
CA GLU A 32 16.60 -7.66 28.91
C GLU A 32 16.57 -7.11 27.47
N LEU A 33 15.39 -6.72 26.99
CA LEU A 33 15.22 -6.12 25.67
C LEU A 33 15.88 -4.73 25.57
N LEU A 34 15.69 -3.88 26.57
CA LEU A 34 16.35 -2.56 26.61
C LEU A 34 17.88 -2.70 26.60
N GLN A 35 18.43 -3.60 27.42
CA GLN A 35 19.86 -3.85 27.44
C GLN A 35 20.39 -4.32 26.08
N ALA A 36 19.66 -5.23 25.41
CA ALA A 36 20.01 -5.67 24.06
C ALA A 36 19.98 -4.51 23.04
N GLN A 37 18.98 -3.62 23.13
CA GLN A 37 18.89 -2.44 22.27
C GLN A 37 20.08 -1.48 22.47
N LEU A 38 20.44 -1.20 23.72
CA LEU A 38 21.57 -0.33 24.06
C LEU A 38 22.90 -0.94 23.62
N LEU A 39 23.09 -2.25 23.80
CA LEU A 39 24.26 -2.99 23.29
C LEU A 39 24.38 -2.93 21.76
N ASN A 40 23.25 -3.06 21.05
CA ASN A 40 23.22 -2.93 19.59
C ASN A 40 23.56 -1.51 19.14
N PHE A 41 23.06 -0.50 19.85
CA PHE A 41 23.39 0.90 19.60
C PHE A 41 24.89 1.18 19.79
N THR A 42 25.48 0.74 20.92
CA THR A 42 26.93 0.82 21.16
C THR A 42 27.73 0.11 20.07
N SER A 43 27.28 -1.06 19.62
CA SER A 43 27.94 -1.80 18.53
C SER A 43 27.91 -1.03 17.21
N SER A 44 26.84 -0.28 16.93
CA SER A 44 26.76 0.61 15.76
C SER A 44 27.68 1.83 15.87
N LEU A 45 27.84 2.42 17.05
CA LEU A 45 28.83 3.49 17.28
C LEU A 45 30.27 2.98 17.11
N ARG A 46 30.60 1.80 17.67
CA ARG A 46 31.90 1.16 17.47
C ARG A 46 32.21 0.88 16.00
N ARG A 47 31.25 0.32 15.26
CA ARG A 47 31.39 0.11 13.80
C ARG A 47 31.60 1.41 13.02
N SER A 48 31.11 2.53 13.56
CA SER A 48 31.30 3.87 12.98
C SER A 48 32.64 4.50 13.40
N GLY A 49 33.40 3.86 14.30
CA GLY A 49 34.74 4.28 14.72
C GLY A 49 34.79 5.00 16.07
N MET A 50 33.77 4.85 16.93
CA MET A 50 33.84 5.33 18.32
C MET A 50 34.54 4.30 19.22
N GLU A 51 35.51 4.73 20.02
CA GLU A 51 36.06 3.90 21.09
C GLU A 51 35.20 4.03 22.35
N ILE A 52 34.53 2.95 22.73
CA ILE A 52 33.68 2.86 23.92
C ILE A 52 33.81 1.47 24.52
N ASP A 53 34.03 1.38 25.83
CA ASP A 53 34.22 0.11 26.53
C ASP A 53 32.91 -0.50 27.03
N ALA A 54 31.98 0.31 27.53
CA ALA A 54 30.73 -0.14 28.13
C ALA A 54 29.49 0.35 27.36
N ALA A 55 28.43 -0.46 27.40
CA ALA A 55 27.12 -0.03 26.90
C ALA A 55 26.46 0.93 27.90
N PRO A 56 25.72 1.95 27.41
CA PRO A 56 24.97 2.86 28.25
C PRO A 56 23.86 2.11 29.02
N GLN A 57 23.44 2.66 30.15
CA GLN A 57 22.35 2.11 30.97
C GLN A 57 20.98 2.66 30.60
N SER A 58 20.94 3.74 29.81
CA SER A 58 19.71 4.38 29.37
C SER A 58 19.84 4.96 27.96
N TRP A 59 18.71 5.26 27.33
CA TRP A 59 18.71 5.98 26.05
C TRP A 59 19.27 7.40 26.16
N PHE A 60 19.21 8.06 27.33
CA PHE A 60 19.85 9.36 27.54
C PHE A 60 21.37 9.25 27.40
N GLU A 61 21.99 8.33 28.13
CA GLU A 61 23.42 8.06 28.02
C GLU A 61 23.81 7.61 26.60
N ALA A 62 22.95 6.83 25.93
CA ALA A 62 23.20 6.43 24.56
C ALA A 62 23.24 7.64 23.61
N PHE A 63 22.33 8.59 23.75
CA PHE A 63 22.35 9.80 22.95
C PHE A 63 23.48 10.76 23.34
N ASP A 64 23.91 10.80 24.59
CA ASP A 64 25.10 11.55 25.00
C ASP A 64 26.36 10.98 24.32
N LEU A 65 26.51 9.65 24.27
CA LEU A 65 27.60 9.01 23.50
C LEU A 65 27.52 9.35 22.01
N LEU A 66 26.31 9.43 21.44
CA LEU A 66 26.14 9.88 20.06
C LEU A 66 26.57 11.34 19.90
N ILE A 67 26.20 12.24 20.81
CA ILE A 67 26.62 13.64 20.81
C ILE A 67 28.15 13.75 20.83
N ASP A 68 28.81 13.04 21.73
CA ASP A 68 30.27 13.05 21.86
C ASP A 68 30.93 12.57 20.56
N PHE A 69 30.43 11.47 20.00
CA PHE A 69 30.93 10.92 18.75
C PHE A 69 30.81 11.90 17.58
N LEU A 70 29.65 12.53 17.43
CA LEU A 70 29.37 13.43 16.34
C LEU A 70 30.06 14.79 16.52
N SER A 71 30.23 15.26 17.75
CA SER A 71 30.95 16.50 18.08
C SER A 71 32.43 16.43 17.72
N GLY A 72 33.01 15.22 17.72
CA GLY A 72 34.38 14.98 17.25
C GLY A 72 34.55 14.97 15.73
N LYS A 73 33.47 15.07 14.94
CA LYS A 73 33.54 15.06 13.47
C LYS A 73 33.72 16.47 12.90
N PRO A 74 34.35 16.61 11.71
CA PRO A 74 34.51 17.90 11.05
C PRO A 74 33.17 18.58 10.76
N LYS A 75 33.02 19.85 11.17
CA LYS A 75 31.79 20.64 10.93
C LYS A 75 31.58 21.05 9.47
N THR A 76 32.60 20.91 8.63
CA THR A 76 32.56 21.26 7.20
C THR A 76 31.85 20.21 6.36
N GLU A 77 31.69 18.99 6.87
CA GLU A 77 31.08 17.88 6.14
C GLU A 77 29.66 17.62 6.64
N LYS A 78 28.77 17.23 5.72
CA LYS A 78 27.42 16.82 6.10
C LYS A 78 27.46 15.46 6.79
N ILE A 79 26.88 15.38 7.98
CA ILE A 79 26.77 14.17 8.78
C ILE A 79 25.36 13.62 8.61
N ILE A 80 25.24 12.32 8.32
CA ILE A 80 23.95 11.64 8.22
C ILE A 80 23.85 10.58 9.32
N VAL A 81 22.83 10.72 10.17
CA VAL A 81 22.44 9.69 11.14
C VAL A 81 21.20 8.99 10.62
N PHE A 82 21.32 7.72 10.27
CA PHE A 82 20.21 6.91 9.77
C PHE A 82 19.76 5.92 10.85
N ILE A 83 18.51 6.05 11.30
CA ILE A 83 17.89 5.17 12.28
C ILE A 83 16.83 4.33 11.55
N ASP A 84 17.21 3.10 11.23
CA ASP A 84 16.30 2.13 10.63
C ASP A 84 15.33 1.58 11.69
N GLU A 85 14.08 1.35 11.28
CA GLU A 85 13.04 0.78 12.12
C GLU A 85 12.91 1.46 13.51
N MET A 86 12.93 2.79 13.53
CA MET A 86 12.84 3.61 14.76
C MET A 86 11.69 3.22 15.71
N PRO A 87 10.47 2.83 15.24
CA PRO A 87 9.40 2.40 16.14
C PRO A 87 9.81 1.27 17.10
N TRP A 88 10.77 0.42 16.71
CA TRP A 88 11.23 -0.69 17.54
C TRP A 88 12.04 -0.25 18.76
N LEU A 89 12.62 0.95 18.73
CA LEU A 89 13.42 1.47 19.85
C LEU A 89 12.54 1.95 21.02
N ASP A 90 11.28 2.30 20.76
CA ASP A 90 10.32 2.78 21.77
C ASP A 90 9.53 1.64 22.42
N THR A 91 10.23 0.83 23.22
CA THR A 91 9.60 -0.22 24.03
C THR A 91 9.04 0.37 25.35
N PRO A 92 8.06 -0.30 25.99
CA PRO A 92 7.49 0.17 27.26
C PRO A 92 8.58 0.50 28.29
N LYS A 93 8.52 1.70 28.86
CA LYS A 93 9.47 2.23 29.86
C LYS A 93 10.94 2.36 29.39
N SER A 94 11.23 2.22 28.10
CA SER A 94 12.58 2.47 27.56
C SER A 94 13.04 3.91 27.76
N GLY A 95 12.10 4.87 27.74
CA GLY A 95 12.41 6.29 27.75
C GLY A 95 12.98 6.81 26.43
N PHE A 96 12.94 6.01 25.35
CA PHE A 96 13.55 6.34 24.07
C PHE A 96 13.07 7.68 23.50
N VAL A 97 11.74 7.87 23.36
CA VAL A 97 11.18 9.10 22.76
C VAL A 97 11.59 10.34 23.55
N THR A 98 11.56 10.28 24.89
CA THR A 98 11.97 11.40 25.74
C THR A 98 13.46 11.70 25.62
N ALA A 99 14.30 10.67 25.57
CA ALA A 99 15.74 10.84 25.37
C ALA A 99 16.06 11.41 23.98
N PHE A 100 15.32 10.97 22.96
CA PHE A 100 15.44 11.48 21.59
C PHE A 100 14.97 12.95 21.48
N GLU A 101 13.89 13.32 22.18
CA GLU A 101 13.45 14.70 22.32
C GLU A 101 14.52 15.59 22.95
N HIS A 102 15.18 15.09 24.00
CA HIS A 102 16.27 15.79 24.66
C HIS A 102 17.49 15.96 23.74
N PHE A 103 17.93 14.87 23.09
CA PHE A 103 19.01 14.89 22.10
C PHE A 103 18.75 15.92 20.99
N TRP A 104 17.55 15.89 20.41
CA TRP A 104 17.23 16.74 19.28
C TRP A 104 17.19 18.22 19.68
N ASN A 105 16.42 18.55 20.72
CA ASN A 105 16.22 19.94 21.12
C ASN A 105 17.44 20.55 21.83
N GLY A 106 18.21 19.73 22.56
CA GLY A 106 19.36 20.19 23.32
C GLY A 106 20.62 20.38 22.47
N TRP A 107 20.81 19.57 21.42
CA TRP A 107 22.06 19.58 20.66
C TRP A 107 21.87 19.50 19.14
N ALA A 108 21.08 18.53 18.65
CA ALA A 108 21.04 18.20 17.22
C ALA A 108 20.47 19.33 16.36
N ALA A 109 19.42 20.01 16.83
CA ALA A 109 18.75 21.10 16.12
C ALA A 109 19.65 22.32 15.87
N GLY A 110 20.75 22.46 16.62
CA GLY A 110 21.75 23.52 16.44
C GLY A 110 22.90 23.16 15.50
N GLN A 111 22.90 21.97 14.89
CA GLN A 111 23.95 21.52 13.98
C GLN A 111 23.56 21.73 12.52
N ASP A 112 24.13 22.76 11.87
CA ASP A 112 23.82 23.10 10.47
C ASP A 112 24.22 22.01 9.46
N ASN A 113 25.14 21.12 9.84
CA ASN A 113 25.66 20.05 8.99
C ASN A 113 25.06 18.67 9.30
N LEU A 114 24.07 18.57 10.20
CA LEU A 114 23.47 17.29 10.59
C LEU A 114 22.15 17.02 9.86
N LEU A 115 22.04 15.82 9.27
CA LEU A 115 20.79 15.27 8.76
C LEU A 115 20.48 13.98 9.52
N LEU A 116 19.31 13.93 10.17
CA LEU A 116 18.78 12.69 10.73
C LEU A 116 17.69 12.16 9.81
N VAL A 117 17.81 10.88 9.48
CA VAL A 117 16.81 10.13 8.72
C VAL A 117 16.30 9.01 9.61
N ALA A 118 15.00 9.01 9.87
CA ALA A 118 14.32 7.94 10.56
C ALA A 118 13.38 7.23 9.58
N CYS A 119 13.39 5.91 9.59
CA CYS A 119 12.40 5.12 8.87
C CYS A 119 11.81 4.03 9.76
N GLY A 120 10.77 3.41 9.24
CA GLY A 120 10.09 2.28 9.83
C GLY A 120 8.83 2.00 9.02
N SER A 121 8.23 0.85 9.27
CA SER A 121 6.92 0.56 8.70
C SER A 121 5.93 1.69 9.03
N ALA A 122 5.09 2.07 8.06
CA ALA A 122 4.10 3.14 8.18
C ALA A 122 3.04 2.76 9.21
N THR A 123 3.35 3.01 10.48
CA THR A 123 2.58 2.64 11.65
C THR A 123 2.00 3.89 12.29
N THR A 124 0.96 3.71 13.10
CA THR A 124 0.44 4.80 13.95
C THR A 124 1.52 5.37 14.86
N TRP A 125 2.58 4.60 15.17
CA TRP A 125 3.69 5.10 15.97
C TRP A 125 4.41 6.28 15.30
N ILE A 126 4.75 6.17 14.00
CA ILE A 126 5.42 7.27 13.27
C ILE A 126 4.52 8.51 13.25
N VAL A 127 3.23 8.31 12.97
CA VAL A 127 2.25 9.39 12.93
C VAL A 127 2.10 10.05 14.31
N ASP A 128 1.95 9.27 15.38
CA ASP A 128 1.68 9.79 16.72
C ASP A 128 2.93 10.41 17.39
N ARG A 129 4.11 9.79 17.18
CA ARG A 129 5.36 10.14 17.90
C ARG A 129 6.27 11.08 17.14
N LEU A 130 6.23 11.10 15.82
CA LEU A 130 7.08 11.99 14.99
C LEU A 130 6.27 13.09 14.31
N LEU A 131 5.18 12.76 13.62
CA LEU A 131 4.45 13.73 12.78
C LEU A 131 3.44 14.58 13.57
N SER A 132 2.69 13.96 14.48
CA SER A 132 1.63 14.58 15.29
C SER A 132 2.03 14.76 16.76
N ASN A 133 3.34 14.70 17.04
CA ASN A 133 3.89 14.87 18.37
C ASN A 133 3.52 16.26 18.91
N LYS A 134 2.87 16.34 20.07
CA LYS A 134 2.50 17.61 20.74
C LYS A 134 3.53 18.10 21.76
N GLY A 135 4.60 17.34 21.95
CA GLY A 135 5.72 17.59 22.85
C GLY A 135 6.98 18.04 22.10
N GLY A 136 8.14 17.51 22.49
CA GLY A 136 9.44 18.04 22.08
C GLY A 136 9.79 17.88 20.60
N LEU A 137 9.15 16.95 19.88
CA LEU A 137 9.39 16.76 18.43
C LEU A 137 8.42 17.54 17.54
N TYR A 138 7.54 18.37 18.13
CA TYR A 138 6.62 19.18 17.34
C TYR A 138 7.38 20.04 16.32
N ASN A 139 6.96 19.94 15.05
CA ASN A 139 7.52 20.69 13.93
C ASN A 139 9.04 20.48 13.71
N ARG A 140 9.58 19.30 14.08
CA ARG A 140 10.98 18.92 13.84
C ARG A 140 11.20 18.11 12.57
N VAL A 141 10.16 17.47 12.05
CA VAL A 141 10.20 16.78 10.75
C VAL A 141 10.14 17.83 9.64
N THR A 142 11.23 17.96 8.88
CA THR A 142 11.33 18.91 7.76
C THR A 142 10.89 18.34 6.43
N GLN A 143 10.98 17.02 6.27
CA GLN A 143 10.54 16.31 5.07
C GLN A 143 9.98 14.95 5.46
N GLU A 144 8.78 14.64 4.95
CA GLU A 144 8.18 13.32 4.99
C GLU A 144 8.32 12.65 3.62
N MET A 145 8.59 11.34 3.61
CA MET A 145 8.65 10.54 2.39
C MET A 145 7.86 9.25 2.61
N HIS A 146 6.64 9.22 2.07
CA HIS A 146 5.82 8.01 2.02
C HIS A 146 6.21 7.17 0.80
N LEU A 147 6.78 5.98 1.02
CA LEU A 147 7.15 5.05 -0.04
C LEU A 147 5.95 4.17 -0.42
N ALA A 148 5.19 4.60 -1.41
CA ALA A 148 4.06 3.85 -1.95
C ALA A 148 4.53 2.65 -2.79
N PRO A 149 3.64 1.65 -3.01
CA PRO A 149 3.86 0.63 -4.03
C PRO A 149 4.14 1.26 -5.40
N PHE A 150 4.92 0.56 -6.23
CA PHE A 150 5.17 0.96 -7.61
C PHE A 150 3.87 1.10 -8.39
N THR A 151 3.83 2.07 -9.28
CA THR A 151 2.82 2.21 -10.33
C THR A 151 2.99 1.12 -11.39
N LEU A 152 2.00 0.92 -12.26
CA LEU A 152 2.12 0.01 -13.41
C LEU A 152 3.32 0.35 -14.30
N LYS A 153 3.65 1.64 -14.46
CA LYS A 153 4.80 2.09 -15.23
C LYS A 153 6.12 1.67 -14.58
N GLU A 154 6.26 1.92 -13.28
CA GLU A 154 7.44 1.49 -12.51
C GLU A 154 7.56 -0.04 -12.46
N CYS A 155 6.43 -0.75 -12.45
CA CYS A 155 6.41 -2.20 -12.59
C CYS A 155 6.95 -2.65 -13.97
N GLU A 156 6.49 -2.04 -15.06
CA GLU A 156 6.97 -2.31 -16.42
C GLU A 156 8.48 -2.04 -16.54
N GLU A 157 8.96 -0.95 -15.95
CA GLU A 157 10.40 -0.61 -15.87
C GLU A 157 11.17 -1.67 -15.06
N TYR A 158 10.67 -2.06 -13.89
CA TYR A 158 11.29 -3.10 -13.06
C TYR A 158 11.41 -4.44 -13.80
N TYR A 159 10.34 -4.90 -14.45
CA TYR A 159 10.34 -6.16 -15.20
C TYR A 159 11.37 -6.12 -16.33
N ARG A 160 11.43 -5.00 -17.06
CA ARG A 160 12.40 -4.79 -18.15
C ARG A 160 13.84 -4.86 -17.63
N GLU A 161 14.15 -4.20 -16.51
CA GLU A 161 15.49 -4.19 -15.91
C GLU A 161 15.93 -5.58 -15.40
N HIS A 162 14.98 -6.42 -15.00
CA HIS A 162 15.23 -7.76 -14.47
C HIS A 162 15.06 -8.88 -15.52
N GLY A 163 14.87 -8.52 -16.80
CA GLY A 163 14.74 -9.48 -17.90
C GLY A 163 13.45 -10.30 -17.87
N VAL A 164 12.44 -9.88 -17.10
CA VAL A 164 11.12 -10.51 -17.05
C VAL A 164 10.32 -10.02 -18.26
N VAL A 165 9.92 -10.95 -19.13
CA VAL A 165 9.13 -10.64 -20.34
C VAL A 165 7.67 -10.97 -20.07
N MET A 166 6.83 -9.94 -19.96
CA MET A 166 5.38 -10.04 -19.84
C MET A 166 4.73 -8.99 -20.72
N ASP A 167 3.63 -9.34 -21.39
CA ASP A 167 2.79 -8.34 -22.05
C ASP A 167 2.03 -7.50 -21.01
N ARG A 168 1.40 -6.41 -21.43
CA ARG A 168 0.71 -5.49 -20.49
C ARG A 168 -0.48 -6.16 -19.81
N TYR A 169 -1.12 -7.12 -20.46
CA TYR A 169 -2.20 -7.90 -19.87
C TYR A 169 -1.70 -8.72 -18.68
N ASP A 170 -0.57 -9.42 -18.82
CA ASP A 170 0.07 -10.18 -17.76
C ASP A 170 0.69 -9.29 -16.69
N GLN A 171 1.30 -8.16 -17.03
CA GLN A 171 1.80 -7.21 -16.03
C GLN A 171 0.69 -6.68 -15.12
N VAL A 172 -0.47 -6.33 -15.70
CA VAL A 172 -1.65 -5.89 -14.93
C VAL A 172 -2.19 -7.03 -14.07
N GLN A 173 -2.23 -8.26 -14.57
CA GLN A 173 -2.62 -9.42 -13.74
C GLN A 173 -1.64 -9.71 -12.60
N CYS A 174 -0.34 -9.54 -12.84
CA CYS A 174 0.67 -9.65 -11.80
C CYS A 174 0.40 -8.62 -10.69
N TYR A 175 0.14 -7.37 -11.09
CA TYR A 175 -0.27 -6.32 -10.17
C TYR A 175 -1.55 -6.66 -9.41
N MET A 176 -2.57 -7.23 -10.06
CA MET A 176 -3.81 -7.66 -9.39
C MET A 176 -3.57 -8.74 -8.32
N ALA A 177 -2.53 -9.55 -8.49
CA ALA A 177 -2.24 -10.67 -7.60
C ALA A 177 -1.32 -10.30 -6.42
N ILE A 178 -0.31 -9.46 -6.65
CA ILE A 178 0.73 -9.16 -5.66
C ILE A 178 0.97 -7.65 -5.47
N GLY A 179 0.25 -6.78 -6.18
CA GLY A 179 0.45 -5.34 -6.14
C GLY A 179 1.80 -4.89 -6.73
N GLY A 180 2.09 -3.60 -6.62
CA GLY A 180 3.38 -2.99 -7.01
C GLY A 180 4.45 -3.12 -5.94
N ILE A 181 4.47 -4.20 -5.16
CA ILE A 181 5.42 -4.36 -4.04
C ILE A 181 6.75 -4.92 -4.57
N PRO A 182 7.85 -4.14 -4.56
CA PRO A 182 9.11 -4.57 -5.19
C PRO A 182 9.68 -5.85 -4.57
N TYR A 183 9.46 -6.06 -3.26
CA TYR A 183 9.86 -7.28 -2.58
C TYR A 183 9.18 -8.53 -3.17
N TYR A 184 7.87 -8.48 -3.42
CA TYR A 184 7.15 -9.60 -4.03
C TYR A 184 7.53 -9.79 -5.49
N MET A 185 7.66 -8.70 -6.25
CA MET A 185 8.10 -8.72 -7.64
C MET A 185 9.50 -9.34 -7.79
N SER A 186 10.39 -9.17 -6.80
CA SER A 186 11.73 -9.77 -6.82
C SER A 186 11.75 -11.30 -6.80
N PHE A 187 10.61 -11.93 -6.52
CA PHE A 187 10.45 -13.37 -6.59
C PHE A 187 9.88 -13.87 -7.92
N ILE A 188 9.57 -12.98 -8.87
CA ILE A 188 9.20 -13.38 -10.23
C ILE A 188 10.45 -13.90 -10.93
N ASP A 189 10.34 -15.09 -11.50
CA ASP A 189 11.40 -15.75 -12.24
C ASP A 189 11.16 -15.58 -13.74
N PRO A 190 12.08 -14.94 -14.48
CA PRO A 190 11.97 -14.71 -15.92
C PRO A 190 11.77 -15.98 -16.76
N GLY A 191 12.18 -17.15 -16.26
CA GLY A 191 12.07 -18.42 -16.98
C GLY A 191 10.66 -19.03 -16.98
N TYR A 192 9.73 -18.46 -16.21
CA TYR A 192 8.37 -18.97 -16.05
C TYR A 192 7.33 -17.99 -16.57
N SER A 193 6.23 -18.51 -17.10
CA SER A 193 5.03 -17.72 -17.39
C SER A 193 4.49 -17.08 -16.10
N LEU A 194 3.64 -16.05 -16.23
CA LEU A 194 2.98 -15.45 -15.07
C LEU A 194 2.23 -16.51 -14.25
N ALA A 195 1.50 -17.41 -14.92
CA ALA A 195 0.71 -18.42 -14.23
C ALA A 195 1.57 -19.37 -13.39
N GLN A 196 2.68 -19.85 -13.95
CA GLN A 196 3.66 -20.67 -13.23
C GLN A 196 4.30 -19.91 -12.06
N ASN A 197 4.62 -18.63 -12.24
CA ASN A 197 5.13 -17.78 -11.16
C ASN A 197 4.12 -17.67 -10.01
N ILE A 198 2.85 -17.38 -10.30
CA ILE A 198 1.79 -17.30 -9.28
C ILE A 198 1.64 -18.63 -8.53
N ASP A 199 1.58 -19.75 -9.26
CA ASP A 199 1.52 -21.08 -8.65
C ASP A 199 2.70 -21.34 -7.72
N ARG A 200 3.93 -21.12 -8.21
CA ARG A 200 5.17 -21.31 -7.43
C ARG A 200 5.18 -20.47 -6.16
N LEU A 201 4.75 -19.22 -6.22
CA LEU A 201 4.83 -18.27 -5.12
C LEU A 201 3.74 -18.47 -4.06
N LEU A 202 2.53 -18.87 -4.46
CA LEU A 202 1.32 -18.77 -3.62
C LEU A 202 0.61 -20.12 -3.39
N PHE A 203 0.78 -21.10 -4.28
CA PHE A 203 0.02 -22.35 -4.28
C PHE A 203 0.86 -23.60 -4.02
N THR A 204 2.16 -23.43 -3.81
CA THR A 204 3.05 -24.50 -3.34
C THR A 204 3.27 -24.43 -1.83
N ARG A 205 3.53 -25.59 -1.21
CA ARG A 205 3.78 -25.71 0.24
C ARG A 205 4.89 -24.79 0.75
N ASN A 206 5.94 -24.62 -0.06
CA ASN A 206 7.11 -23.81 0.26
C ASN A 206 7.13 -22.48 -0.51
N GLY A 207 6.00 -22.08 -1.10
CA GLY A 207 5.87 -20.81 -1.80
C GLY A 207 6.18 -19.65 -0.87
N LEU A 208 6.99 -18.71 -1.34
CA LEU A 208 7.48 -17.59 -0.53
C LEU A 208 6.33 -16.71 0.00
N LEU A 209 5.23 -16.63 -0.76
CA LEU A 209 4.07 -15.80 -0.45
C LEU A 209 2.89 -16.61 0.11
N THR A 210 2.99 -17.94 0.17
CA THR A 210 1.92 -18.83 0.67
C THR A 210 1.55 -18.55 2.12
N LEU A 211 2.52 -18.18 2.96
CA LEU A 211 2.33 -17.87 4.39
C LEU A 211 2.49 -16.38 4.71
N GLU A 212 2.64 -15.54 3.69
CA GLU A 212 3.00 -14.13 3.88
C GLU A 212 1.90 -13.35 4.59
N PHE A 213 0.62 -13.60 4.31
CA PHE A 213 -0.49 -12.97 5.04
C PHE A 213 -0.41 -13.18 6.57
N GLY A 214 0.01 -14.35 7.02
CA GLY A 214 0.19 -14.60 8.45
C GLY A 214 1.38 -13.81 9.02
N ARG A 215 2.51 -13.83 8.29
CA ARG A 215 3.78 -13.20 8.68
C ARG A 215 3.69 -11.68 8.68
N LEU A 216 3.19 -11.09 7.60
CA LEU A 216 3.07 -9.65 7.39
C LEU A 216 2.30 -8.97 8.54
N PHE A 217 1.12 -9.51 8.88
CA PHE A 217 0.34 -8.94 9.99
C PHE A 217 1.01 -9.20 11.34
N GLY A 218 1.65 -10.37 11.52
CA GLY A 218 2.39 -10.68 12.76
C GLY A 218 3.61 -9.80 12.98
N SER A 219 4.29 -9.35 11.93
CA SER A 219 5.43 -8.43 12.04
C SER A 219 5.01 -6.97 12.23
N LEU A 220 3.84 -6.57 11.72
CA LEU A 220 3.38 -5.19 11.77
C LEU A 220 2.60 -4.84 13.04
N PHE A 221 1.91 -5.81 13.65
CA PHE A 221 1.00 -5.57 14.75
C PHE A 221 1.24 -6.54 15.90
N SER A 222 1.40 -6.00 17.13
CA SER A 222 1.57 -6.82 18.34
C SER A 222 0.39 -7.76 18.60
N SER A 223 -0.82 -7.33 18.25
CA SER A 223 -2.04 -8.14 18.29
C SER A 223 -2.65 -8.20 16.89
N PRO A 224 -2.24 -9.15 16.02
CA PRO A 224 -2.57 -9.12 14.60
C PRO A 224 -4.00 -9.58 14.27
N GLU A 225 -4.63 -10.38 15.13
CA GLU A 225 -5.92 -11.02 14.81
C GLU A 225 -7.08 -10.04 14.57
N PRO A 226 -7.28 -8.97 15.37
CA PRO A 226 -8.29 -7.95 15.08
C PRO A 226 -8.11 -7.28 13.70
N TYR A 227 -6.86 -7.03 13.30
CA TYR A 227 -6.55 -6.46 11.98
C TYR A 227 -6.92 -7.44 10.87
N LYS A 228 -6.51 -8.71 10.99
CA LYS A 228 -6.86 -9.77 10.03
C LYS A 228 -8.38 -9.96 9.92
N GLN A 229 -9.13 -9.83 11.01
CA GLN A 229 -10.60 -9.90 11.00
C GLN A 229 -11.22 -8.78 10.17
N VAL A 230 -10.76 -7.53 10.36
CA VAL A 230 -11.23 -6.39 9.54
C VAL A 230 -10.85 -6.58 8.07
N ILE A 231 -9.64 -7.02 7.78
CA ILE A 231 -9.17 -7.25 6.40
C ILE A 231 -10.01 -8.32 5.71
N ARG A 232 -10.26 -9.47 6.37
CA ARG A 232 -11.13 -10.52 5.83
C ARG A 232 -12.55 -10.04 5.62
N LEU A 233 -13.10 -9.27 6.58
CA LEU A 233 -14.42 -8.68 6.42
C LEU A 233 -14.45 -7.78 5.18
N LEU A 234 -13.53 -6.82 5.07
CA LEU A 234 -13.52 -5.88 3.95
C LEU A 234 -13.26 -6.56 2.59
N ALA A 235 -12.59 -7.71 2.55
CA ALA A 235 -12.42 -8.48 1.32
C ALA A 235 -13.75 -9.01 0.75
N ASP A 236 -14.77 -9.20 1.58
CA ASP A 236 -16.12 -9.60 1.14
C ASP A 236 -16.98 -8.40 0.69
N TYR A 237 -16.55 -7.15 0.97
CA TYR A 237 -17.29 -5.92 0.65
C TYR A 237 -16.48 -5.01 -0.27
N ARG A 238 -16.66 -5.24 -1.57
CA ARG A 238 -15.98 -4.50 -2.65
C ARG A 238 -16.10 -2.98 -2.57
N GLU A 239 -17.29 -2.50 -2.23
CA GLU A 239 -17.61 -1.07 -2.08
C GLU A 239 -17.18 -0.51 -0.71
N GLY A 240 -16.44 -1.30 0.07
CA GLY A 240 -16.10 -0.99 1.44
C GLY A 240 -17.30 -0.95 2.36
N LEU A 241 -17.03 -0.63 3.62
CA LEU A 241 -18.02 -0.51 4.68
C LEU A 241 -17.87 0.80 5.43
N LYS A 242 -18.98 1.30 5.98
CA LYS A 242 -18.91 2.38 6.96
C LYS A 242 -18.39 1.83 8.27
N ARG A 243 -17.87 2.74 9.11
CA ARG A 243 -17.38 2.40 10.43
C ARG A 243 -18.44 1.68 11.28
N GLU A 244 -19.69 2.16 11.28
CA GLU A 244 -20.74 1.53 12.10
C GLU A 244 -21.04 0.10 11.65
N ASP A 245 -20.98 -0.16 10.34
CA ASP A 245 -21.20 -1.48 9.77
C ASP A 245 -20.08 -2.45 10.12
N ILE A 246 -18.82 -1.99 10.08
CA ILE A 246 -17.66 -2.78 10.53
C ILE A 246 -17.80 -3.15 12.01
N ALA A 247 -18.12 -2.16 12.85
CA ALA A 247 -18.31 -2.38 14.29
C ALA A 247 -19.40 -3.42 14.55
N LYS A 248 -20.54 -3.31 13.86
CA LYS A 248 -21.68 -4.21 13.98
C LYS A 248 -21.35 -5.64 13.50
N LEU A 249 -20.73 -5.79 12.33
CA LEU A 249 -20.44 -7.09 11.72
C LEU A 249 -19.36 -7.87 12.50
N LEU A 250 -18.43 -7.17 13.15
CA LEU A 250 -17.39 -7.78 13.98
C LEU A 250 -17.73 -7.85 15.47
N ASN A 251 -18.93 -7.41 15.87
CA ASN A 251 -19.32 -7.28 17.28
C ASN A 251 -18.28 -6.51 18.13
N MET A 252 -17.70 -5.45 17.55
CA MET A 252 -16.73 -4.57 18.21
C MET A 252 -17.42 -3.30 18.70
N SER A 253 -16.90 -2.71 19.78
CA SER A 253 -17.37 -1.38 20.19
C SER A 253 -16.93 -0.33 19.17
N SER A 254 -17.82 0.61 18.83
CA SER A 254 -17.50 1.74 17.94
C SER A 254 -16.64 2.82 18.64
N GLY A 255 -15.89 2.45 19.69
CA GLY A 255 -15.08 3.35 20.50
C GLY A 255 -13.66 3.59 19.95
N GLY A 256 -12.78 4.15 20.79
CA GLY A 256 -11.42 4.53 20.39
C GLY A 256 -10.57 3.36 19.85
N THR A 257 -10.80 2.13 20.30
CA THR A 257 -10.08 0.94 19.83
C THR A 257 -10.27 0.70 18.34
N LEU A 258 -11.53 0.74 17.85
CA LEU A 258 -11.80 0.58 16.42
C LEU A 258 -11.22 1.74 15.61
N SER A 259 -11.19 2.97 16.16
CA SER A 259 -10.54 4.11 15.50
C SER A 259 -9.06 3.88 15.29
N LYS A 260 -8.34 3.45 16.33
CA LYS A 260 -6.90 3.17 16.23
C LYS A 260 -6.62 2.04 15.25
N LEU A 261 -7.41 0.97 15.28
CA LEU A 261 -7.28 -0.15 14.36
C LEU A 261 -7.46 0.30 12.90
N LEU A 262 -8.57 0.99 12.60
CA LEU A 262 -8.85 1.49 11.25
C LEU A 262 -7.88 2.58 10.80
N GLU A 263 -7.27 3.33 11.71
CA GLU A 263 -6.19 4.27 11.39
C GLU A 263 -4.92 3.52 11.00
N ALA A 264 -4.51 2.52 11.78
CA ALA A 264 -3.31 1.75 11.46
C ALA A 264 -3.43 1.06 10.10
N LEU A 265 -4.58 0.47 9.77
CA LEU A 265 -4.81 -0.12 8.46
C LEU A 265 -4.74 0.89 7.30
N VAL A 266 -5.09 2.14 7.55
CA VAL A 266 -5.09 3.19 6.52
C VAL A 266 -3.70 3.78 6.33
N VAL A 267 -3.00 4.06 7.42
CA VAL A 267 -1.61 4.55 7.38
C VAL A 267 -0.67 3.48 6.79
N SER A 268 -0.95 2.20 7.00
CA SER A 268 -0.19 1.09 6.40
C SER A 268 -0.64 0.71 4.98
N ASP A 269 -1.47 1.53 4.30
CA ASP A 269 -1.97 1.32 2.94
C ASP A 269 -2.73 0.01 2.68
N PHE A 270 -3.14 -0.72 3.72
CA PHE A 270 -4.02 -1.89 3.54
C PHE A 270 -5.44 -1.46 3.15
N VAL A 271 -5.90 -0.35 3.71
CA VAL A 271 -7.28 0.12 3.57
C VAL A 271 -7.28 1.56 3.09
N THR A 272 -8.07 1.86 2.08
CA THR A 272 -8.32 3.23 1.65
C THR A 272 -9.64 3.74 2.20
N ARG A 273 -9.64 5.01 2.65
CA ARG A 273 -10.85 5.75 2.99
C ARG A 273 -11.34 6.53 1.78
N TYR A 274 -12.62 6.42 1.45
CA TYR A 274 -13.21 7.24 0.39
C TYR A 274 -14.63 7.66 0.71
N GLN A 275 -15.13 8.61 -0.07
CA GLN A 275 -16.49 9.15 0.01
C GLN A 275 -17.11 9.08 -1.38
N TYR A 276 -18.37 8.69 -1.44
CA TYR A 276 -19.13 8.75 -2.69
C TYR A 276 -19.41 10.21 -3.06
N PHE A 277 -19.32 10.50 -4.35
CA PHE A 277 -19.68 11.82 -4.85
C PHE A 277 -21.14 12.18 -4.49
N GLY A 278 -21.34 13.38 -3.95
CA GLY A 278 -22.66 13.89 -3.55
C GLY A 278 -23.20 13.36 -2.21
N LYS A 279 -22.48 12.48 -1.51
CA LYS A 279 -22.82 12.05 -0.14
C LYS A 279 -22.27 13.00 0.92
N SER A 280 -22.75 12.88 2.15
CA SER A 280 -22.30 13.73 3.26
C SER A 280 -20.83 13.49 3.58
N LYS A 281 -20.09 14.55 3.96
CA LYS A 281 -18.69 14.44 4.42
C LYS A 281 -18.50 13.50 5.62
N ARG A 282 -19.59 13.16 6.32
CA ARG A 282 -19.58 12.21 7.45
C ARG A 282 -19.67 10.74 6.99
N GLU A 283 -20.03 10.47 5.74
CA GLU A 283 -20.18 9.11 5.21
C GLU A 283 -18.87 8.63 4.57
N VAL A 284 -17.96 8.16 5.43
CA VAL A 284 -16.67 7.60 5.02
C VAL A 284 -16.76 6.08 4.92
N TYR A 285 -16.28 5.55 3.80
CA TYR A 285 -16.18 4.12 3.54
C TYR A 285 -14.72 3.68 3.66
N TYR A 286 -14.52 2.51 4.25
CA TYR A 286 -13.24 1.83 4.37
C TYR A 286 -13.24 0.64 3.42
N LYS A 287 -12.30 0.60 2.48
CA LYS A 287 -12.17 -0.46 1.48
C LYS A 287 -10.79 -1.06 1.52
N LEU A 288 -10.72 -2.40 1.50
CA LEU A 288 -9.45 -3.13 1.34
C LEU A 288 -8.88 -2.84 -0.05
N THR A 289 -7.65 -2.35 -0.10
CA THR A 289 -6.94 -1.96 -1.33
C THR A 289 -5.57 -2.62 -1.48
N ASP A 290 -5.14 -3.43 -0.50
CA ASP A 290 -3.98 -4.30 -0.66
C ASP A 290 -4.29 -5.50 -1.57
N PHE A 291 -3.70 -5.50 -2.76
CA PHE A 291 -3.91 -6.52 -3.79
C PHE A 291 -3.46 -7.91 -3.35
N TYR A 292 -2.35 -8.02 -2.61
CA TYR A 292 -1.90 -9.30 -2.10
C TYR A 292 -2.93 -9.92 -1.14
N SER A 293 -3.43 -9.16 -0.16
CA SER A 293 -4.46 -9.63 0.78
C SER A 293 -5.75 -10.02 0.06
N LEU A 294 -6.21 -9.21 -0.90
CA LEU A 294 -7.38 -9.53 -1.73
C LEU A 294 -7.21 -10.86 -2.47
N PHE A 295 -6.08 -11.05 -3.15
CA PHE A 295 -5.78 -12.27 -3.87
C PHE A 295 -5.67 -13.47 -2.92
N TYR A 296 -4.94 -13.32 -1.83
CA TYR A 296 -4.73 -14.36 -0.84
C TYR A 296 -6.05 -14.85 -0.23
N ILE A 297 -6.90 -13.94 0.24
CA ILE A 297 -8.20 -14.31 0.84
C ILE A 297 -9.11 -14.97 -0.19
N ARG A 298 -9.11 -14.46 -1.43
CA ARG A 298 -9.97 -14.97 -2.50
C ARG A 298 -9.54 -16.36 -2.99
N PHE A 299 -8.24 -16.58 -3.18
CA PHE A 299 -7.74 -17.76 -3.88
C PHE A 299 -6.87 -18.68 -3.04
N VAL A 300 -6.16 -18.21 -2.03
CA VAL A 300 -5.13 -19.00 -1.33
C VAL A 300 -5.67 -19.55 0.00
N GLU A 301 -6.34 -18.71 0.80
CA GLU A 301 -6.77 -19.04 2.15
C GLU A 301 -7.75 -20.22 2.22
N LYS A 302 -8.66 -20.34 1.25
CA LYS A 302 -9.73 -21.34 1.21
C LYS A 302 -9.26 -22.74 0.74
N GLY A 303 -8.13 -23.22 1.27
CA GLY A 303 -7.69 -24.62 1.13
C GLY A 303 -6.93 -24.96 -0.16
N ARG A 304 -6.54 -23.97 -0.97
CA ARG A 304 -5.84 -24.19 -2.24
C ARG A 304 -4.32 -24.15 -2.15
N ARG A 305 -3.76 -23.95 -0.94
CA ARG A 305 -2.30 -23.82 -0.66
C ARG A 305 -1.44 -25.02 -1.07
N MET A 306 -2.06 -26.12 -1.51
CA MET A 306 -1.42 -27.39 -1.85
C MET A 306 -1.76 -27.86 -3.28
N ASN A 307 -2.51 -27.08 -4.05
CA ASN A 307 -2.78 -27.38 -5.45
C ASN A 307 -1.74 -26.65 -6.30
N VAL A 308 -0.61 -27.33 -6.53
CA VAL A 308 0.62 -26.76 -7.10
C VAL A 308 0.44 -26.17 -8.51
N ASP A 309 -0.61 -26.54 -9.23
CA ASP A 309 -0.93 -26.01 -10.57
C ASP A 309 -2.31 -25.34 -10.59
N TYR A 310 -2.77 -24.82 -9.44
CA TYR A 310 -4.11 -24.26 -9.30
C TYR A 310 -4.37 -23.15 -10.31
N TRP A 311 -3.49 -22.15 -10.37
CA TRP A 311 -3.69 -20.97 -11.19
C TRP A 311 -3.64 -21.31 -12.67
N GLN A 312 -2.63 -22.09 -13.10
CA GLN A 312 -2.52 -22.57 -14.47
C GLN A 312 -3.80 -23.28 -14.94
N ASN A 313 -4.40 -24.12 -14.09
CA ASN A 313 -5.60 -24.89 -14.42
C ASN A 313 -6.91 -24.09 -14.34
N ASN A 314 -6.94 -22.95 -13.64
CA ASN A 314 -8.17 -22.20 -13.36
C ASN A 314 -8.22 -20.80 -14.01
N GLN A 315 -7.17 -20.38 -14.70
CA GLN A 315 -7.05 -19.04 -15.29
C GLN A 315 -8.16 -18.68 -16.28
N LEU A 316 -8.82 -19.65 -16.92
CA LEU A 316 -9.92 -19.40 -17.88
C LEU A 316 -11.31 -19.59 -17.26
N THR A 317 -11.40 -19.86 -15.97
CA THR A 317 -12.70 -20.07 -15.32
C THR A 317 -13.52 -18.77 -15.30
N PRO A 318 -14.87 -18.85 -15.35
CA PRO A 318 -15.73 -17.67 -15.22
C PRO A 318 -15.47 -16.90 -13.91
N SER A 319 -15.15 -17.61 -12.82
CA SER A 319 -14.84 -17.00 -11.53
C SER A 319 -13.57 -16.15 -11.56
N VAL A 320 -12.50 -16.63 -12.20
CA VAL A 320 -11.26 -15.85 -12.38
C VAL A 320 -11.48 -14.70 -13.36
N THR A 321 -12.26 -14.91 -14.42
CA THR A 321 -12.59 -13.85 -15.39
C THR A 321 -13.37 -12.71 -14.73
N ALA A 322 -14.39 -13.03 -13.94
CA ALA A 322 -15.13 -12.04 -13.16
C ALA A 322 -14.22 -11.31 -12.16
N TRP A 323 -13.37 -12.06 -11.44
CA TRP A 323 -12.40 -11.45 -10.52
C TRP A 323 -11.44 -10.49 -11.22
N ARG A 324 -10.93 -10.81 -12.42
CA ARG A 324 -10.01 -9.92 -13.15
C ARG A 324 -10.67 -8.59 -13.52
N GLY A 325 -11.94 -8.62 -13.97
CA GLY A 325 -12.68 -7.38 -14.26
C GLY A 325 -12.78 -6.49 -13.03
N LEU A 326 -13.15 -7.11 -11.90
CA LEU A 326 -13.24 -6.43 -10.61
C LEU A 326 -11.88 -5.93 -10.11
N ALA A 327 -10.84 -6.76 -10.11
CA ALA A 327 -9.50 -6.35 -9.71
C ALA A 327 -8.94 -5.25 -10.62
N PHE A 328 -9.34 -5.19 -11.90
CA PHE A 328 -8.90 -4.15 -12.83
C PHE A 328 -9.48 -2.78 -12.47
N GLU A 329 -10.73 -2.72 -12.05
CA GLU A 329 -11.30 -1.48 -11.49
C GLU A 329 -10.49 -1.02 -10.27
N ASP A 330 -10.09 -1.94 -9.38
CA ASP A 330 -9.26 -1.60 -8.20
C ASP A 330 -7.88 -1.09 -8.63
N VAL A 331 -7.25 -1.71 -9.64
CA VAL A 331 -6.00 -1.20 -10.25
C VAL A 331 -6.20 0.21 -10.79
N CYS A 332 -7.30 0.49 -11.50
CA CYS A 332 -7.59 1.81 -12.02
C CYS A 332 -7.80 2.84 -10.89
N MET A 333 -8.44 2.44 -9.79
CA MET A 333 -8.68 3.31 -8.64
C MET A 333 -7.38 3.75 -7.95
N VAL A 334 -6.40 2.87 -7.81
CA VAL A 334 -5.07 3.25 -7.27
C VAL A 334 -4.21 4.01 -8.28
N HIS A 335 -4.60 4.05 -9.55
CA HIS A 335 -3.94 4.79 -10.64
C HIS A 335 -4.74 6.01 -11.14
N VAL A 336 -5.64 6.57 -10.33
CA VAL A 336 -6.46 7.74 -10.70
C VAL A 336 -5.61 8.94 -11.14
N GLN A 337 -4.43 9.13 -10.56
CA GLN A 337 -3.52 10.20 -10.99
C GLN A 337 -2.99 10.00 -12.42
N GLN A 338 -2.62 8.77 -12.78
CA GLN A 338 -2.18 8.42 -14.13
C GLN A 338 -3.35 8.52 -15.13
N ILE A 339 -4.57 8.15 -14.71
CA ILE A 339 -5.79 8.35 -15.50
C ILE A 339 -6.02 9.85 -15.77
N ARG A 340 -5.91 10.70 -14.74
CA ARG A 340 -6.01 12.17 -14.89
C ARG A 340 -4.92 12.72 -15.82
N GLN A 341 -3.71 12.20 -15.74
CA GLN A 341 -2.62 12.56 -16.65
C GLN A 341 -2.95 12.18 -18.10
N ALA A 342 -3.41 10.96 -18.35
CA ALA A 342 -3.78 10.50 -19.68
C ALA A 342 -4.98 11.26 -20.27
N LEU A 343 -5.90 11.74 -19.42
CA LEU A 343 -7.00 12.62 -19.82
C LEU A 343 -6.54 14.08 -20.07
N GLY A 344 -5.33 14.45 -19.67
CA GLY A 344 -4.81 15.82 -19.79
C GLY A 344 -5.41 16.79 -18.77
N ILE A 345 -5.81 16.30 -17.59
CA ILE A 345 -6.57 17.07 -16.59
C ILE A 345 -5.85 17.25 -15.24
N LEU A 346 -4.54 16.98 -15.15
CA LEU A 346 -3.79 17.20 -13.91
C LEU A 346 -3.86 18.65 -13.41
N GLY A 347 -3.94 19.62 -14.31
CA GLY A 347 -4.10 21.04 -13.96
C GLY A 347 -5.54 21.46 -13.63
N VAL A 348 -6.52 20.55 -13.73
CA VAL A 348 -7.93 20.84 -13.49
C VAL A 348 -8.33 20.28 -12.13
N GLN A 349 -8.81 21.15 -11.24
CA GLN A 349 -9.35 20.70 -9.96
C GLN A 349 -10.52 19.74 -10.21
N SER A 350 -10.41 18.52 -9.67
CA SER A 350 -11.38 17.45 -9.85
C SER A 350 -11.48 16.54 -8.64
N GLU A 351 -12.66 15.96 -8.46
CA GLU A 351 -12.94 14.91 -7.47
C GLU A 351 -13.16 13.59 -8.21
N ALA A 352 -12.61 12.50 -7.69
CA ALA A 352 -12.64 11.19 -8.31
C ALA A 352 -13.12 10.15 -7.29
N SER A 353 -14.19 9.43 -7.59
CA SER A 353 -14.69 8.34 -6.75
C SER A 353 -15.56 7.37 -7.55
N PRO A 354 -15.77 6.14 -7.05
CA PRO A 354 -16.84 5.30 -7.53
C PRO A 354 -18.17 6.02 -7.33
N TRP A 355 -19.16 5.75 -8.19
CA TRP A 355 -20.45 6.39 -8.10
C TRP A 355 -21.58 5.40 -8.33
N HIS A 356 -22.61 5.48 -7.50
CA HIS A 356 -23.83 4.72 -7.69
C HIS A 356 -25.03 5.60 -7.36
N TYR A 357 -26.11 5.37 -8.10
CA TYR A 357 -27.42 5.96 -7.85
C TYR A 357 -28.47 4.87 -7.97
N VAL A 358 -29.36 4.84 -6.98
CA VAL A 358 -30.54 3.99 -6.96
C VAL A 358 -31.74 4.91 -6.80
N SER A 359 -32.67 4.89 -7.76
CA SER A 359 -33.89 5.70 -7.68
C SER A 359 -34.78 5.26 -6.53
N VAL A 360 -35.63 6.18 -6.06
CA VAL A 360 -36.58 5.93 -4.96
C VAL A 360 -37.55 4.80 -5.30
N ASP A 361 -38.01 4.73 -6.56
CA ASP A 361 -38.88 3.67 -7.06
C ASP A 361 -38.13 2.39 -7.47
N LYS A 362 -36.79 2.38 -7.33
CA LYS A 362 -35.85 1.31 -7.73
C LYS A 362 -35.96 0.88 -9.19
N LYS A 363 -36.62 1.66 -10.05
CA LYS A 363 -36.80 1.35 -11.48
C LYS A 363 -35.67 1.88 -12.36
N MET A 364 -34.95 2.91 -11.89
CA MET A 364 -33.79 3.47 -12.58
C MET A 364 -32.59 3.55 -11.65
N GLY A 365 -31.43 3.17 -12.16
CA GLY A 365 -30.20 3.21 -11.41
C GLY A 365 -29.01 3.17 -12.34
N ALA A 366 -27.87 3.59 -11.82
CA ALA A 366 -26.60 3.54 -12.52
C ALA A 366 -25.48 3.36 -11.52
N GLN A 367 -24.51 2.52 -11.89
CA GLN A 367 -23.24 2.38 -11.21
C GLN A 367 -22.15 2.74 -12.21
N ILE A 368 -21.19 3.56 -11.80
CA ILE A 368 -20.06 4.03 -12.60
C ILE A 368 -18.81 3.70 -11.80
N ASP A 369 -17.89 2.98 -12.46
CA ASP A 369 -16.68 2.46 -11.84
C ASP A 369 -15.81 3.60 -11.29
N LEU A 370 -15.66 4.67 -12.07
CA LEU A 370 -15.00 5.91 -11.66
C LEU A 370 -15.68 7.13 -12.29
N LEU A 371 -16.18 8.04 -11.45
CA LEU A 371 -16.69 9.34 -11.86
C LEU A 371 -15.67 10.41 -11.51
N ILE A 372 -15.23 11.20 -12.49
CA ILE A 372 -14.35 12.36 -12.28
C ILE A 372 -15.15 13.64 -12.49
N ASN A 373 -15.49 14.30 -11.39
CA ASN A 373 -16.22 15.56 -11.39
C ASN A 373 -15.24 16.73 -11.45
N ARG A 374 -15.25 17.48 -12.55
CA ARG A 374 -14.29 18.57 -12.79
C ARG A 374 -14.88 19.96 -12.55
N SER A 375 -14.00 20.88 -12.20
CA SER A 375 -14.32 22.31 -12.00
C SER A 375 -14.63 23.05 -13.30
N ASP A 376 -14.14 22.55 -14.45
CA ASP A 376 -14.37 23.11 -15.80
C ASP A 376 -15.70 22.68 -16.45
N ARG A 377 -16.69 22.32 -15.63
CA ARG A 377 -18.04 21.89 -16.04
C ARG A 377 -18.09 20.61 -16.89
N ILE A 378 -17.11 19.73 -16.72
CA ILE A 378 -17.12 18.37 -17.30
C ILE A 378 -17.28 17.32 -16.19
N VAL A 379 -17.98 16.23 -16.50
CA VAL A 379 -17.97 14.99 -15.73
C VAL A 379 -17.50 13.88 -16.65
N ASP A 380 -16.35 13.28 -16.33
CA ASP A 380 -15.90 12.07 -17.03
C ASP A 380 -16.53 10.85 -16.33
N ILE A 381 -17.28 10.03 -17.08
CA ILE A 381 -17.77 8.73 -16.62
C ILE A 381 -16.84 7.66 -17.15
N CYS A 382 -16.04 7.06 -16.27
CA CYS A 382 -15.02 6.10 -16.65
C CYS A 382 -15.54 4.69 -16.40
N GLU A 383 -15.49 3.86 -17.45
CA GLU A 383 -15.87 2.46 -17.43
C GLU A 383 -14.64 1.60 -17.69
N MET A 384 -14.39 0.65 -16.81
CA MET A 384 -13.21 -0.20 -16.85
C MET A 384 -13.54 -1.50 -17.57
N LYS A 385 -12.69 -1.87 -18.53
CA LYS A 385 -12.86 -3.09 -19.35
C LYS A 385 -11.52 -3.80 -19.49
N PHE A 386 -11.34 -4.88 -18.73
CA PHE A 386 -10.14 -5.69 -18.81
C PHE A 386 -10.26 -6.75 -19.92
N CYS A 387 -9.41 -6.67 -20.95
CA CYS A 387 -9.52 -7.51 -22.14
C CYS A 387 -8.13 -7.94 -22.63
N VAL A 388 -8.02 -9.20 -23.09
CA VAL A 388 -6.78 -9.76 -23.68
C VAL A 388 -6.44 -9.12 -25.02
N ASN A 389 -7.44 -8.56 -25.70
CA ASN A 389 -7.31 -7.85 -26.97
C ASN A 389 -8.02 -6.50 -26.86
N THR A 390 -8.00 -5.73 -27.94
CA THR A 390 -8.80 -4.50 -28.06
C THR A 390 -10.26 -4.77 -27.68
N TYR A 391 -10.80 -3.95 -26.76
CA TYR A 391 -12.18 -4.09 -26.30
C TYR A 391 -13.14 -3.78 -27.45
N ARG A 392 -14.13 -4.65 -27.68
CA ARG A 392 -15.20 -4.43 -28.66
C ARG A 392 -16.50 -4.22 -27.93
N MET A 393 -17.01 -2.99 -27.99
CA MET A 393 -18.25 -2.59 -27.34
C MET A 393 -19.46 -3.24 -28.02
N ASP A 394 -20.43 -3.74 -27.26
CA ASP A 394 -21.67 -4.29 -27.80
C ASP A 394 -22.87 -3.35 -27.54
N LYS A 395 -24.04 -3.74 -28.03
CA LYS A 395 -25.28 -2.99 -27.85
C LYS A 395 -25.63 -2.77 -26.37
N LYS A 396 -25.41 -3.77 -25.52
CA LYS A 396 -25.71 -3.70 -24.08
C LYS A 396 -24.80 -2.70 -23.37
N ALA A 397 -23.53 -2.67 -23.72
CA ALA A 397 -22.57 -1.70 -23.21
C ALA A 397 -22.94 -0.26 -23.63
N ASP A 398 -23.36 -0.04 -24.88
CA ASP A 398 -23.87 1.28 -25.32
C ASP A 398 -25.13 1.70 -24.56
N GLU A 399 -26.10 0.80 -24.41
CA GLU A 399 -27.32 1.06 -23.65
C GLU A 399 -27.00 1.40 -22.19
N SER A 400 -26.05 0.68 -21.58
CA SER A 400 -25.59 0.94 -20.21
C SER A 400 -24.95 2.32 -20.09
N ILE A 401 -24.06 2.71 -21.01
CA ILE A 401 -23.43 4.03 -21.01
C ILE A 401 -24.47 5.13 -21.23
N ARG A 402 -25.42 4.96 -22.15
CA ARG A 402 -26.52 5.92 -22.35
C ARG A 402 -27.34 6.12 -21.09
N ASN A 403 -27.71 5.03 -20.41
CA ASN A 403 -28.41 5.11 -19.13
C ASN A 403 -27.56 5.86 -18.09
N LYS A 404 -26.27 5.54 -17.95
CA LYS A 404 -25.35 6.23 -17.02
C LYS A 404 -25.26 7.73 -17.29
N ILE A 405 -25.13 8.13 -18.56
CA ILE A 405 -25.15 9.54 -18.97
C ILE A 405 -26.46 10.20 -18.51
N GLN A 406 -27.61 9.60 -18.81
CA GLN A 406 -28.91 10.18 -18.48
C GLN A 406 -29.08 10.34 -16.96
N VAL A 407 -28.78 9.29 -16.18
CA VAL A 407 -28.90 9.35 -14.71
C VAL A 407 -27.94 10.40 -14.14
N VAL A 408 -26.73 10.55 -14.66
CA VAL A 408 -25.80 11.61 -14.22
C VAL A 408 -26.33 13.00 -14.57
N MET A 409 -26.91 13.21 -15.76
CA MET A 409 -27.53 14.50 -16.12
C MET A 409 -28.66 14.88 -15.16
N ASP A 410 -29.45 13.89 -14.75
CA ASP A 410 -30.64 14.13 -13.92
C ASP A 410 -30.30 14.31 -12.43
N THR A 411 -29.16 13.78 -11.97
CA THR A 411 -28.82 13.71 -10.54
C THR A 411 -27.65 14.59 -10.11
N VAL A 412 -26.67 14.83 -11.00
CA VAL A 412 -25.51 15.67 -10.67
C VAL A 412 -25.89 17.14 -10.83
N ARG A 413 -25.67 17.92 -9.77
CA ARG A 413 -26.03 19.34 -9.75
C ARG A 413 -25.19 20.15 -10.75
N GLY A 414 -25.87 21.04 -11.46
CA GLY A 414 -25.28 22.00 -12.39
C GLY A 414 -25.20 21.44 -13.82
N ARG A 415 -25.42 22.30 -14.82
CA ARG A 415 -25.31 21.91 -16.23
C ARG A 415 -23.85 21.67 -16.59
N LYS A 416 -23.47 20.39 -16.67
CA LYS A 416 -22.13 19.90 -17.04
C LYS A 416 -22.19 19.05 -18.30
N ALA A 417 -21.13 19.10 -19.11
CA ALA A 417 -20.93 18.15 -20.20
C ALA A 417 -20.50 16.79 -19.60
N ILE A 418 -20.98 15.69 -20.19
CA ILE A 418 -20.63 14.34 -19.75
C ILE A 418 -19.79 13.68 -20.81
N HIS A 419 -18.61 13.22 -20.43
CA HIS A 419 -17.66 12.55 -21.31
C HIS A 419 -17.55 11.07 -20.93
N PRO A 420 -18.05 10.16 -21.77
CA PRO A 420 -17.82 8.73 -21.58
C PRO A 420 -16.37 8.38 -21.89
N VAL A 421 -15.73 7.69 -20.94
CA VAL A 421 -14.34 7.27 -21.03
C VAL A 421 -14.27 5.75 -20.84
N ILE A 422 -13.51 5.07 -21.69
CA ILE A 422 -13.19 3.66 -21.51
C ILE A 422 -11.74 3.55 -21.04
N VAL A 423 -11.53 2.87 -19.93
CA VAL A 423 -10.19 2.46 -19.47
C VAL A 423 -10.06 0.97 -19.75
N THR A 424 -9.04 0.57 -20.51
CA THR A 424 -8.91 -0.83 -20.98
C THR A 424 -7.46 -1.20 -21.27
N THR A 425 -7.14 -2.47 -21.47
CA THR A 425 -5.76 -2.93 -21.66
C THR A 425 -5.16 -2.48 -23.00
N TYR A 426 -5.88 -2.75 -24.11
CA TYR A 426 -5.33 -2.63 -25.48
C TYR A 426 -6.18 -1.74 -26.41
N GLY A 427 -6.92 -0.79 -25.85
CA GLY A 427 -7.75 0.17 -26.57
C GLY A 427 -9.17 -0.33 -26.93
N LEU A 428 -9.91 0.49 -27.68
CA LEU A 428 -11.29 0.25 -28.10
C LEU A 428 -11.36 0.06 -29.62
N ALA A 429 -12.00 -1.03 -30.06
CA ALA A 429 -12.19 -1.34 -31.46
C ALA A 429 -13.27 -0.43 -32.05
N LYS A 430 -13.00 0.12 -33.25
CA LYS A 430 -14.00 0.92 -33.97
C LYS A 430 -15.14 0.02 -34.44
N ASN A 431 -16.35 0.34 -34.00
CA ASN A 431 -17.59 -0.27 -34.44
C ASN A 431 -18.79 0.71 -34.28
N GLU A 432 -19.99 0.24 -34.63
CA GLU A 432 -21.23 1.03 -34.57
C GLU A 432 -21.57 1.61 -33.19
N TYR A 433 -21.04 1.04 -32.10
CA TYR A 433 -21.30 1.45 -30.72
C TYR A 433 -20.20 2.34 -30.12
N SER A 434 -19.01 2.38 -30.74
CA SER A 434 -17.81 3.03 -30.18
C SER A 434 -17.79 4.56 -30.29
N SER A 435 -18.59 5.16 -31.17
CA SER A 435 -18.48 6.58 -31.55
C SER A 435 -18.85 7.56 -30.42
N ARG A 436 -19.60 7.11 -29.41
CA ARG A 436 -19.98 7.92 -28.24
C ARG A 436 -18.84 8.09 -27.23
N ILE A 437 -17.84 7.22 -27.27
CA ILE A 437 -16.73 7.25 -26.32
C ILE A 437 -15.83 8.42 -26.66
N GLN A 438 -15.70 9.35 -25.71
CA GLN A 438 -14.98 10.60 -25.90
C GLN A 438 -13.46 10.40 -25.76
N ARG A 439 -13.04 9.50 -24.87
CA ARG A 439 -11.64 9.15 -24.62
C ARG A 439 -11.48 7.67 -24.32
N VAL A 440 -10.35 7.12 -24.73
CA VAL A 440 -9.92 5.76 -24.40
C VAL A 440 -8.55 5.85 -23.75
N ILE A 441 -8.40 5.22 -22.60
CA ILE A 441 -7.14 5.17 -21.84
C ILE A 441 -6.67 3.72 -21.81
N THR A 442 -5.38 3.52 -22.09
CA THR A 442 -4.75 2.20 -22.04
C THR A 442 -3.82 2.05 -20.85
N THR A 443 -3.49 0.81 -20.48
CA THR A 443 -2.71 0.48 -19.27
C THR A 443 -1.20 0.75 -19.37
N GLY A 444 -0.72 1.51 -20.36
CA GLY A 444 0.67 1.93 -20.42
C GLY A 444 0.87 3.07 -21.38
#